data_AF-A0A925ETI3-F1
#
_entry.id   AF-A0A925ETI3-F1
#
_cell.length_a   1.000
_cell.length_b   1.000
_cell.length_c   1.000
_cell.angle_alpha   90.00
_cell.angle_beta   90.00
_cell.angle_gamma   90.00
#
_symmetry.space_group_name_H-M   'P 1'
#
loop_
_entity.id
_entity.type
_entity.pdbx_description
1 polymer ?
#
loop_
_entity_poly.entity_id
_entity_poly.type
_entity_poly.pdbx_seq_one_letter_code
_entity_poly.pdbx_strand_id
1 'polypeptide(L)'
;MMRIPIICFFLSLCTFLVAQNIYFPPLTGDQWETTDPSELGWCLTGISNLDDFLEEKGTKAFIVLKNGKIVKETYFGTFTKDSIWYWASAGKTLTAFLTGMAQEKGLLDINDKTSKYLGQGWTSMSLTQEDKITVWHHLSMTTGMEDDVPDDNCMLPSCLQYKADAGTRWAYHNAPYRLIQDVIGKAWGASYQNFMNTQLYPKTGITGLWYDGVMYSKPRNMARFGLLMSNNGVWKDQKILSDQDYLSAMITPSQHLNKSYGLLWWLNGQESFMLPNSQIVFNNTLIPNAPADTWCGLGKNDQKIYIVPSQNIVIIRMGNDGGQVTGTLSSFDNLLWDKINKLNCSSSLLAESSENDFNLFPNPFDQLIHLHGKNAMEGLTYTMFNINGTMVASGDLEGVNTIDTYKHLKKGVYIFSIKNKNSKPIFSKKLVKN
;
A
#
# COMPACT_ATOMS: atom_id res chain seq x y z
N MET A 1 70.72 15.26 -16.65
CA MET A 1 69.50 14.63 -16.07
C MET A 1 68.30 15.22 -16.77
N MET A 2 67.73 14.51 -17.75
CA MET A 2 66.60 14.98 -18.56
C MET A 2 65.35 14.23 -18.08
N ARG A 3 64.40 14.94 -17.47
CA ARG A 3 63.15 14.36 -16.96
C ARG A 3 62.10 14.39 -18.07
N ILE A 4 61.65 13.22 -18.51
CA ILE A 4 60.52 13.03 -19.44
C ILE A 4 59.24 12.93 -18.60
N PRO A 5 58.19 13.73 -18.84
CA PRO A 5 56.93 13.57 -18.16
C PRO A 5 56.12 12.44 -18.79
N ILE A 6 55.73 11.45 -17.98
CA ILE A 6 54.81 10.39 -18.36
C ILE A 6 53.38 10.96 -18.24
N ILE A 7 52.71 11.13 -19.37
CA ILE A 7 51.29 11.52 -19.42
C ILE A 7 50.48 10.22 -19.34
N CYS A 8 49.87 9.95 -18.19
CA CYS A 8 48.90 8.87 -18.02
C CYS A 8 47.57 9.26 -18.65
N PHE A 9 47.22 8.61 -19.77
CA PHE A 9 45.88 8.68 -20.35
C PHE A 9 44.93 7.80 -19.52
N PHE A 10 44.07 8.43 -18.71
CA PHE A 10 42.95 7.73 -18.09
C PHE A 10 41.87 7.49 -19.16
N LEU A 11 41.80 6.27 -19.69
CA LEU A 11 40.66 5.81 -20.48
C LEU A 11 39.45 5.68 -19.55
N SER A 12 38.58 6.69 -19.56
CA SER A 12 37.26 6.57 -18.93
C SER A 12 36.45 5.56 -19.74
N LEU A 13 36.24 4.35 -19.19
CA LEU A 13 35.19 3.46 -19.68
C LEU A 13 33.84 4.13 -19.38
N CYS A 14 33.28 4.84 -20.37
CA CYS A 14 31.86 5.15 -20.36
C CYS A 14 31.09 3.83 -20.47
N THR A 15 30.64 3.30 -19.35
CA THR A 15 29.57 2.31 -19.33
C THR A 15 28.30 3.00 -19.80
N PHE A 16 27.89 2.72 -21.04
CA PHE A 16 26.53 3.04 -21.47
C PHE A 16 25.57 2.22 -20.61
N LEU A 17 24.98 2.85 -19.59
CA LEU A 17 23.77 2.35 -18.96
C LEU A 17 22.69 2.30 -20.03
N VAL A 18 22.46 1.13 -20.61
CA VAL A 18 21.26 0.89 -21.42
C VAL A 18 20.10 0.99 -20.43
N ALA A 19 19.39 2.11 -20.43
CA ALA A 19 18.12 2.21 -19.73
C ALA A 19 17.25 1.04 -20.21
N GLN A 20 16.82 0.17 -19.31
CA GLN A 20 15.86 -0.88 -19.66
C GLN A 20 14.61 -0.19 -20.19
N ASN A 21 14.31 -0.40 -21.47
CA ASN A 21 13.10 0.16 -22.08
C ASN A 21 11.88 -0.50 -21.43
N ILE A 22 11.14 0.27 -20.63
CA ILE A 22 9.83 -0.13 -20.10
C ILE A 22 8.87 -0.31 -21.28
N TYR A 23 8.21 -1.47 -21.34
CA TYR A 23 7.18 -1.72 -22.34
C TYR A 23 5.87 -1.01 -21.96
N PHE A 24 5.22 -0.41 -22.95
CA PHE A 24 3.86 0.14 -22.82
C PHE A 24 2.93 -0.55 -23.82
N PRO A 25 1.79 -1.11 -23.36
CA PRO A 25 0.84 -1.74 -24.27
C PRO A 25 0.15 -0.68 -25.16
N PRO A 26 -0.35 -1.07 -26.34
CA PRO A 26 -1.18 -0.20 -27.17
C PRO A 26 -2.36 0.40 -26.40
N LEU A 27 -2.75 1.61 -26.80
CA LEU A 27 -3.86 2.35 -26.16
C LEU A 27 -5.22 1.66 -26.36
N THR A 28 -5.33 0.86 -27.42
CA THR A 28 -6.55 0.14 -27.81
C THR A 28 -6.27 -1.33 -28.09
N GLY A 29 -7.27 -2.17 -27.87
CA GLY A 29 -7.18 -3.61 -28.06
C GLY A 29 -6.55 -4.33 -26.87
N ASP A 30 -6.35 -5.64 -27.03
CA ASP A 30 -5.98 -6.54 -25.93
C ASP A 30 -4.52 -7.01 -25.98
N GLN A 31 -3.73 -6.45 -26.89
CA GLN A 31 -2.32 -6.83 -26.99
C GLN A 31 -1.56 -6.27 -25.79
N TRP A 32 -0.85 -7.16 -25.11
CA TRP A 32 0.08 -6.81 -24.04
C TRP A 32 1.19 -7.86 -24.07
N GLU A 33 2.42 -7.42 -24.29
CA GLU A 33 3.56 -8.34 -24.30
C GLU A 33 3.74 -9.04 -22.95
N THR A 34 4.15 -10.30 -23.03
CA THR A 34 4.45 -11.14 -21.88
C THR A 34 5.94 -11.39 -21.74
N THR A 35 6.38 -11.70 -20.53
CA THR A 35 7.71 -12.24 -20.22
C THR A 35 7.52 -13.57 -19.50
N ASP A 36 8.32 -14.58 -19.85
CA ASP A 36 8.20 -15.89 -19.21
C ASP A 36 8.63 -15.80 -17.73
N PRO A 37 7.84 -16.32 -16.77
CA PRO A 37 8.22 -16.34 -15.35
C PRO A 37 9.60 -16.96 -15.07
N SER A 38 10.05 -17.91 -15.88
CA SER A 38 11.37 -18.53 -15.74
C SER A 38 12.52 -17.55 -15.99
N GLU A 39 12.31 -16.47 -16.75
CA GLU A 39 13.31 -15.38 -16.90
C GLU A 39 13.53 -14.61 -15.59
N LEU A 40 12.56 -14.67 -14.66
CA LEU A 40 12.68 -14.13 -13.30
C LEU A 40 13.16 -15.19 -12.29
N GLY A 41 13.46 -16.41 -12.75
CA GLY A 41 13.82 -17.55 -11.89
C GLY A 41 12.63 -18.15 -11.14
N TRP A 42 11.39 -17.81 -11.52
CA TRP A 42 10.19 -18.34 -10.88
C TRP A 42 9.87 -19.74 -11.37
N CYS A 43 9.66 -20.69 -10.47
CA CYS A 43 9.26 -22.05 -10.87
C CYS A 43 7.74 -22.24 -10.80
N LEU A 44 7.28 -23.22 -11.58
CA LEU A 44 5.89 -23.65 -11.64
C LEU A 44 5.31 -23.98 -10.26
N THR A 45 6.05 -24.65 -9.39
CA THR A 45 5.57 -24.99 -8.02
C THR A 45 5.30 -23.74 -7.18
N GLY A 46 6.19 -22.75 -7.22
CA GLY A 46 5.99 -21.48 -6.52
C GLY A 46 4.77 -20.72 -7.07
N ILE A 47 4.62 -20.70 -8.39
CA ILE A 47 3.48 -20.07 -9.07
C ILE A 47 2.18 -20.78 -8.70
N SER A 48 2.14 -22.11 -8.68
CA SER A 48 0.97 -22.89 -8.27
C SER A 48 0.59 -22.61 -6.82
N ASN A 49 1.55 -22.60 -5.90
CA ASN A 49 1.30 -22.28 -4.49
C ASN A 49 0.78 -20.85 -4.29
N LEU A 50 1.19 -19.91 -5.13
CA LEU A 50 0.65 -18.55 -5.16
C LEU A 50 -0.79 -18.56 -5.68
N ASP A 51 -1.08 -19.30 -6.75
CA ASP A 51 -2.43 -19.41 -7.31
C ASP A 51 -3.43 -20.01 -6.33
N ASP A 52 -3.05 -21.10 -5.64
CA ASP A 52 -3.88 -21.73 -4.60
C ASP A 52 -4.20 -20.73 -3.49
N PHE A 53 -3.19 -19.98 -3.04
CA PHE A 53 -3.39 -18.92 -2.03
C PHE A 53 -4.31 -17.81 -2.55
N LEU A 54 -4.11 -17.35 -3.79
CA LEU A 54 -4.92 -16.28 -4.37
C LEU A 54 -6.39 -16.71 -4.49
N GLU A 55 -6.64 -17.94 -4.92
CA GLU A 55 -7.99 -18.52 -4.99
C GLU A 55 -8.63 -18.66 -3.61
N GLU A 56 -7.89 -19.22 -2.64
CA GLU A 56 -8.32 -19.36 -1.24
C GLU A 56 -8.68 -17.99 -0.63
N LYS A 57 -7.91 -16.94 -0.97
CA LYS A 57 -8.15 -15.57 -0.52
C LYS A 57 -9.11 -14.80 -1.44
N GLY A 58 -9.95 -15.48 -2.21
CA GLY A 58 -11.05 -14.84 -2.95
C GLY A 58 -10.60 -13.84 -4.01
N THR A 59 -9.38 -13.98 -4.53
CA THR A 59 -8.90 -13.17 -5.65
C THR A 59 -9.74 -13.45 -6.89
N LYS A 60 -10.02 -12.41 -7.69
CA LYS A 60 -10.73 -12.50 -8.97
C LYS A 60 -9.81 -12.25 -10.15
N ALA A 61 -8.90 -11.29 -10.01
CA ALA A 61 -7.86 -11.01 -10.99
C ALA A 61 -6.55 -10.68 -10.28
N PHE A 62 -5.45 -11.25 -10.77
CA PHE A 62 -4.10 -10.96 -10.31
C PHE A 62 -3.20 -10.75 -11.52
N ILE A 63 -2.52 -9.61 -11.58
CA ILE A 63 -1.58 -9.31 -12.67
C ILE A 63 -0.25 -8.86 -12.05
N VAL A 64 0.85 -9.43 -12.55
CA VAL A 64 2.21 -8.98 -12.26
C VAL A 64 2.87 -8.53 -13.55
N LEU A 65 3.35 -7.29 -13.54
CA LEU A 65 4.16 -6.72 -14.59
C LEU A 65 5.62 -6.69 -14.17
N LYS A 66 6.53 -7.03 -15.09
CA LYS A 66 7.97 -6.79 -14.99
C LYS A 66 8.41 -5.97 -16.19
N ASN A 67 9.05 -4.83 -15.96
CA ASN A 67 9.47 -3.92 -17.04
C ASN A 67 8.31 -3.55 -18.00
N GLY A 68 7.09 -3.46 -17.46
CA GLY A 68 5.86 -3.19 -18.21
C GLY A 68 5.24 -4.38 -18.94
N LYS A 69 5.91 -5.54 -19.05
CA LYS A 69 5.37 -6.76 -19.65
C LYS A 69 4.67 -7.64 -18.61
N ILE A 70 3.63 -8.38 -19.02
CA ILE A 70 2.91 -9.30 -18.15
C ILE A 70 3.79 -10.53 -17.89
N VAL A 71 4.15 -10.77 -16.63
CA VAL A 71 4.79 -12.04 -16.21
C VAL A 71 3.74 -13.04 -15.74
N LYS A 72 2.69 -12.54 -15.07
CA LYS A 72 1.58 -13.36 -14.60
C LYS A 72 0.28 -12.60 -14.78
N GLU A 73 -0.72 -13.26 -15.31
CA GLU A 73 -2.09 -12.76 -15.42
C GLU A 73 -3.03 -13.94 -15.19
N THR A 74 -3.75 -13.91 -14.08
CA THR A 74 -4.62 -15.01 -13.66
C THR A 74 -5.98 -14.48 -13.26
N TYR A 75 -7.02 -15.17 -13.70
CA TYR A 75 -8.42 -14.87 -13.43
C TYR A 75 -9.08 -16.11 -12.81
N PHE A 76 -9.84 -15.92 -11.73
CA PHE A 76 -10.43 -17.02 -10.97
C PHE A 76 -11.95 -17.07 -11.12
N GLY A 77 -12.52 -18.27 -11.02
CA GLY A 77 -13.94 -18.51 -11.22
C GLY A 77 -14.43 -18.09 -12.61
N THR A 78 -15.47 -17.26 -12.67
CA THR A 78 -16.03 -16.72 -13.93
C THR A 78 -15.43 -15.39 -14.35
N PHE A 79 -14.43 -14.88 -13.61
CA PHE A 79 -13.80 -13.61 -13.94
C PHE A 79 -12.94 -13.75 -15.20
N THR A 80 -12.85 -12.67 -15.96
CA THR A 80 -12.03 -12.60 -17.17
C THR A 80 -11.30 -11.26 -17.21
N LYS A 81 -10.39 -11.09 -18.18
CA LYS A 81 -9.74 -9.81 -18.47
C LYS A 81 -10.71 -8.66 -18.76
N ASP A 82 -11.93 -8.98 -19.17
CA ASP A 82 -12.97 -8.03 -19.56
C ASP A 82 -13.98 -7.74 -18.46
N SER A 83 -13.93 -8.50 -17.35
CA SER A 83 -14.79 -8.28 -16.19
C SER A 83 -14.49 -6.94 -15.53
N ILE A 84 -15.53 -6.23 -15.07
CA ILE A 84 -15.40 -4.97 -14.34
C ILE A 84 -15.43 -5.24 -12.84
N TRP A 85 -14.52 -4.62 -12.08
CA TRP A 85 -14.51 -4.63 -10.62
C TRP A 85 -14.19 -3.25 -10.05
N TYR A 86 -14.55 -3.03 -8.79
CA TYR A 86 -14.26 -1.80 -8.08
C TYR A 86 -12.85 -1.81 -7.48
N TRP A 87 -12.23 -0.64 -7.40
CA TRP A 87 -10.88 -0.46 -6.82
C TRP A 87 -10.94 -0.14 -5.32
N ALA A 88 -12.13 0.13 -4.79
CA ALA A 88 -12.32 0.66 -3.44
C ALA A 88 -11.38 1.85 -3.19
N SER A 89 -10.79 1.94 -2.00
CA SER A 89 -9.83 2.98 -1.65
C SER A 89 -8.52 2.96 -2.45
N ALA A 90 -8.18 1.89 -3.19
CA ALA A 90 -7.03 1.96 -4.09
C ALA A 90 -7.26 3.03 -5.17
N GLY A 91 -8.52 3.33 -5.53
CA GLY A 91 -8.88 4.42 -6.45
C GLY A 91 -8.45 5.81 -5.99
N LYS A 92 -8.25 6.05 -4.68
CA LYS A 92 -7.73 7.33 -4.14
C LYS A 92 -6.40 7.73 -4.78
N THR A 93 -5.56 6.75 -5.09
CA THR A 93 -4.27 6.98 -5.76
C THR A 93 -4.43 7.59 -7.15
N LEU A 94 -5.47 7.18 -7.90
CA LEU A 94 -5.83 7.79 -9.18
C LEU A 94 -6.37 9.22 -9.00
N THR A 95 -7.12 9.48 -7.92
CA THR A 95 -7.54 10.85 -7.58
C THR A 95 -6.34 11.77 -7.29
N ALA A 96 -5.32 11.30 -6.57
CA ALA A 96 -4.10 12.08 -6.35
C ALA A 96 -3.38 12.39 -7.67
N PHE A 97 -3.29 11.42 -8.59
CA PHE A 97 -2.69 11.65 -9.90
C PHE A 97 -3.49 12.68 -10.72
N LEU A 98 -4.82 12.54 -10.77
CA LEU A 98 -5.69 13.47 -11.48
C LEU A 98 -5.67 14.89 -10.88
N THR A 99 -5.45 15.00 -9.56
CA THR A 99 -5.24 16.30 -8.89
C THR A 99 -3.96 16.98 -9.39
N GLY A 100 -2.86 16.23 -9.50
CA GLY A 100 -1.61 16.73 -10.08
C GLY A 100 -1.78 17.18 -11.54
N MET A 101 -2.51 16.41 -12.34
CA MET A 101 -2.84 16.81 -13.72
C MET A 101 -3.68 18.09 -13.79
N ALA A 102 -4.61 18.29 -12.85
CA ALA A 102 -5.40 19.51 -12.77
C ALA A 102 -4.52 20.70 -12.33
N GLN A 103 -3.59 20.48 -11.40
CA GLN A 103 -2.62 21.49 -10.97
C GLN A 103 -1.69 21.93 -12.10
N GLU A 104 -1.08 20.98 -12.83
CA GLU A 104 -0.17 21.29 -13.95
C GLU A 104 -0.85 22.12 -15.05
N LYS A 105 -2.17 22.01 -15.16
CA LYS A 105 -2.98 22.80 -16.10
C LYS A 105 -3.38 24.19 -15.57
N GLY A 106 -2.98 24.52 -14.34
CA GLY A 106 -3.38 25.75 -13.67
C GLY A 106 -4.86 25.81 -13.30
N LEU A 107 -5.56 24.68 -13.24
CA LEU A 107 -6.98 24.61 -12.87
C LEU A 107 -7.16 24.72 -11.35
N LEU A 108 -6.20 24.18 -10.59
CA LEU A 108 -6.15 24.28 -9.14
C LEU A 108 -4.71 24.41 -8.64
N ASP A 109 -4.53 24.81 -7.39
CA ASP A 109 -3.28 24.69 -6.63
C ASP A 109 -3.60 23.91 -5.36
N ILE A 110 -2.79 22.90 -5.03
CA ILE A 110 -3.03 22.09 -3.84
C ILE A 110 -2.88 22.88 -2.54
N ASN A 111 -2.18 24.02 -2.55
CA ASN A 111 -2.01 24.89 -1.39
C ASN A 111 -3.14 25.92 -1.26
N ASP A 112 -4.03 26.03 -2.24
CA ASP A 112 -5.21 26.88 -2.11
C ASP A 112 -6.15 26.35 -1.04
N LYS A 113 -6.86 27.28 -0.40
CA LYS A 113 -8.00 26.97 0.46
C LYS A 113 -9.03 26.16 -0.32
N THR A 114 -9.58 25.12 0.28
CA THR A 114 -10.64 24.31 -0.33
C THR A 114 -11.88 25.16 -0.66
N SER A 115 -12.16 26.19 0.16
CA SER A 115 -13.27 27.14 -0.04
C SER A 115 -13.15 27.94 -1.34
N LYS A 116 -11.95 28.08 -1.93
CA LYS A 116 -11.76 28.68 -3.27
C LYS A 116 -12.53 27.93 -4.35
N TYR A 117 -12.63 26.60 -4.23
CA TYR A 117 -13.29 25.75 -5.21
C TYR A 117 -14.69 25.39 -4.79
N LEU A 118 -14.90 25.06 -3.52
CA LEU A 118 -16.19 24.56 -3.05
C LEU A 118 -17.18 25.68 -2.68
N GLY A 119 -16.70 26.91 -2.47
CA GLY A 119 -17.45 27.97 -1.80
C GLY A 119 -17.27 27.90 -0.28
N GLN A 120 -17.85 28.85 0.46
CA GLN A 120 -17.86 28.83 1.93
C GLN A 120 -19.01 27.97 2.45
N GLY A 121 -18.88 27.43 3.67
CA GLY A 121 -19.90 26.64 4.34
C GLY A 121 -20.03 25.22 3.77
N TRP A 122 -18.94 24.70 3.19
CA TRP A 122 -18.89 23.32 2.71
C TRP A 122 -18.67 22.33 3.87
N THR A 123 -18.41 22.83 5.08
CA THR A 123 -18.33 22.08 6.34
C THR A 123 -19.30 22.64 7.39
N SER A 124 -19.46 21.95 8.52
CA SER A 124 -20.15 22.52 9.70
C SER A 124 -19.20 23.33 10.60
N MET A 125 -17.97 23.61 10.15
CA MET A 125 -16.98 24.36 10.92
C MET A 125 -17.24 25.87 10.83
N SER A 126 -16.59 26.65 11.71
CA SER A 126 -16.54 28.10 11.53
C SER A 126 -15.73 28.45 10.27
N LEU A 127 -16.03 29.59 9.64
CA LEU A 127 -15.29 30.05 8.45
C LEU A 127 -13.78 30.15 8.71
N THR A 128 -13.36 30.56 9.91
CA THR A 128 -11.95 30.63 10.30
C THR A 128 -11.28 29.27 10.33
N GLN A 129 -11.99 28.21 10.73
CA GLN A 129 -11.46 26.84 10.69
C GLN A 129 -11.47 26.28 9.28
N GLU A 130 -12.56 26.49 8.54
CA GLU A 130 -12.73 26.05 7.16
C GLU A 130 -11.63 26.65 6.24
N ASP A 131 -11.29 27.93 6.44
CA ASP A 131 -10.26 28.63 5.67
C ASP A 131 -8.82 28.17 5.94
N LYS A 132 -8.59 27.37 6.98
CA LYS A 132 -7.29 26.71 7.22
C LYS A 132 -7.13 25.43 6.39
N ILE A 133 -8.21 24.89 5.83
CA ILE A 133 -8.19 23.64 5.08
C ILE A 133 -7.84 23.93 3.62
N THR A 134 -6.86 23.22 3.10
CA THR A 134 -6.37 23.32 1.72
C THR A 134 -6.56 21.99 1.03
N VAL A 135 -6.49 21.96 -0.30
CA VAL A 135 -6.56 20.72 -1.08
C VAL A 135 -5.47 19.71 -0.65
N TRP A 136 -4.28 20.20 -0.26
CA TRP A 136 -3.21 19.40 0.34
C TRP A 136 -3.70 18.61 1.55
N HIS A 137 -4.42 19.24 2.48
CA HIS A 137 -4.92 18.57 3.68
C HIS A 137 -5.88 17.42 3.37
N HIS A 138 -6.62 17.47 2.25
CA HIS A 138 -7.44 16.35 1.80
C HIS A 138 -6.57 15.20 1.25
N LEU A 139 -5.51 15.52 0.49
CA LEU A 139 -4.58 14.55 -0.09
C LEU A 139 -3.70 13.85 0.96
N SER A 140 -3.27 14.58 1.99
CA SER A 140 -2.41 14.08 3.07
C SER A 140 -3.17 13.44 4.23
N MET A 141 -4.51 13.39 4.18
CA MET A 141 -5.39 12.90 5.26
C MET A 141 -5.21 13.68 6.58
N THR A 142 -5.06 15.00 6.48
CA THR A 142 -4.87 15.90 7.63
C THR A 142 -5.84 17.06 7.65
N THR A 143 -7.09 16.85 7.25
CA THR A 143 -8.13 17.90 7.30
C THR A 143 -8.52 18.30 8.73
N GLY A 144 -8.19 17.47 9.73
CA GLY A 144 -8.57 17.69 11.12
C GLY A 144 -10.05 17.43 11.40
N MET A 145 -10.76 16.79 10.47
CA MET A 145 -12.17 16.43 10.64
C MET A 145 -12.36 15.21 11.57
N GLU A 146 -13.53 15.13 12.20
CA GLU A 146 -13.97 13.93 12.94
C GLU A 146 -14.15 12.77 11.96
N ASP A 147 -13.47 11.66 12.20
CA ASP A 147 -13.47 10.44 11.39
C ASP A 147 -14.22 9.29 12.08
N ASP A 148 -14.52 9.40 13.38
CA ASP A 148 -15.41 8.47 14.08
C ASP A 148 -16.88 8.86 13.88
N VAL A 149 -17.36 8.68 12.64
CA VAL A 149 -18.70 9.06 12.20
C VAL A 149 -19.53 7.86 11.73
N PRO A 150 -20.87 7.89 11.87
CA PRO A 150 -21.73 6.78 11.42
C PRO A 150 -21.67 6.51 9.91
N ASP A 151 -21.46 7.56 9.11
CA ASP A 151 -21.28 7.46 7.66
C ASP A 151 -20.01 8.21 7.23
N ASP A 152 -18.92 7.45 7.11
CA ASP A 152 -17.61 7.91 6.66
C ASP A 152 -17.61 8.45 5.21
N ASN A 153 -18.68 8.24 4.41
CA ASN A 153 -18.78 8.76 3.05
C ASN A 153 -19.66 10.01 2.91
N CYS A 154 -20.30 10.48 3.99
CA CYS A 154 -21.21 11.62 3.92
C CYS A 154 -20.46 12.94 3.70
N MET A 155 -20.63 13.54 2.51
CA MET A 155 -20.00 14.83 2.14
C MET A 155 -20.85 16.06 2.46
N LEU A 156 -22.00 15.90 3.11
CA LEU A 156 -22.83 17.04 3.51
C LEU A 156 -22.10 17.86 4.60
N PRO A 157 -22.25 19.20 4.64
CA PRO A 157 -21.62 20.03 5.65
C PRO A 157 -21.84 19.52 7.09
N SER A 158 -23.04 19.04 7.41
CA SER A 158 -23.40 18.48 8.73
C SER A 158 -22.59 17.26 9.16
N CYS A 159 -22.00 16.54 8.21
CA CYS A 159 -21.15 15.37 8.45
C CYS A 159 -19.67 15.73 8.61
N LEU A 160 -19.27 16.94 8.19
CA LEU A 160 -17.88 17.38 8.15
C LEU A 160 -17.57 18.27 9.35
N GLN A 161 -17.42 17.61 10.50
CA GLN A 161 -17.27 18.26 11.81
C GLN A 161 -15.82 18.48 12.19
N TYR A 162 -15.55 19.55 12.94
CA TYR A 162 -14.21 19.86 13.45
C TYR A 162 -13.80 18.90 14.55
N LYS A 163 -12.56 18.40 14.50
CA LYS A 163 -11.93 17.62 15.57
C LYS A 163 -10.59 18.22 16.02
N ALA A 164 -9.79 18.68 15.07
CA ALA A 164 -8.48 19.29 15.27
C ALA A 164 -8.19 20.32 14.16
N ASP A 165 -7.20 21.18 14.37
CA ASP A 165 -6.73 22.10 13.33
C ASP A 165 -6.11 21.30 12.17
N ALA A 166 -6.32 21.77 10.93
CA ALA A 166 -5.76 21.13 9.75
C ALA A 166 -4.23 21.03 9.85
N GLY A 167 -3.69 19.89 9.40
CA GLY A 167 -2.25 19.57 9.51
C GLY A 167 -1.79 19.05 10.87
N THR A 168 -2.61 19.12 11.93
CA THR A 168 -2.19 18.71 13.29
C THR A 168 -2.59 17.29 13.66
N ARG A 169 -3.45 16.65 12.87
CA ARG A 169 -3.96 15.30 13.08
C ARG A 169 -4.05 14.54 11.76
N TRP A 170 -3.53 13.30 11.74
CA TRP A 170 -3.70 12.38 10.63
C TRP A 170 -4.89 11.46 10.91
N ALA A 171 -5.83 11.42 9.98
CA ALA A 171 -7.07 10.65 10.09
C ALA A 171 -7.53 10.21 8.70
N TYR A 172 -7.63 8.90 8.51
CA TYR A 172 -8.06 8.32 7.23
C TYR A 172 -9.58 8.37 7.12
N HIS A 173 -10.10 9.36 6.38
CA HIS A 173 -11.53 9.68 6.33
C HIS A 173 -12.00 9.72 4.87
N ASN A 174 -13.08 9.01 4.53
CA ASN A 174 -13.54 8.92 3.15
C ASN A 174 -14.21 10.21 2.63
N ALA A 175 -15.08 10.86 3.40
CA ALA A 175 -15.80 12.03 2.91
C ALA A 175 -14.87 13.19 2.51
N PRO A 176 -13.83 13.56 3.29
CA PRO A 176 -12.96 14.67 2.93
C PRO A 176 -12.15 14.41 1.66
N TYR A 177 -11.59 13.21 1.43
CA TYR A 177 -10.87 12.98 0.17
C TYR A 177 -11.82 12.99 -1.03
N ARG A 178 -13.07 12.50 -0.89
CA ARG A 178 -14.04 12.46 -2.00
C ARG A 178 -14.34 13.87 -2.52
N LEU A 179 -14.33 14.88 -1.66
CA LEU A 179 -14.47 16.28 -2.07
C LEU A 179 -13.42 16.76 -3.06
N ILE A 180 -12.25 16.11 -3.18
CA ILE A 180 -11.27 16.42 -4.22
C ILE A 180 -11.87 16.19 -5.61
N GLN A 181 -12.77 15.22 -5.77
CA GLN A 181 -13.47 14.98 -7.03
C GLN A 181 -14.36 16.17 -7.40
N ASP A 182 -15.05 16.76 -6.41
CA ASP A 182 -15.85 17.97 -6.60
C ASP A 182 -14.97 19.19 -6.87
N VAL A 183 -13.84 19.32 -6.18
CA VAL A 183 -12.83 20.37 -6.43
C VAL A 183 -12.36 20.32 -7.89
N ILE A 184 -11.94 19.15 -8.38
CA ILE A 184 -11.49 18.97 -9.77
C ILE A 184 -12.64 19.25 -10.74
N GLY A 185 -13.85 18.75 -10.47
CA GLY A 185 -15.01 18.98 -11.32
C GLY A 185 -15.36 20.47 -11.45
N LYS A 186 -15.39 21.20 -10.33
CA LYS A 186 -15.64 22.65 -10.32
C LYS A 186 -14.53 23.43 -11.01
N ALA A 187 -13.26 23.08 -10.77
CA ALA A 187 -12.12 23.70 -11.43
C ALA A 187 -12.09 23.44 -12.95
N TRP A 188 -12.53 22.26 -13.38
CA TRP A 188 -12.61 21.88 -14.79
C TRP A 188 -13.84 22.46 -15.51
N GLY A 189 -14.93 22.72 -14.79
CA GLY A 189 -16.21 23.18 -15.35
C GLY A 189 -17.09 22.05 -15.92
N ALA A 190 -16.73 20.79 -15.70
CA ALA A 190 -17.54 19.61 -16.05
C ALA A 190 -17.29 18.48 -15.02
N SER A 191 -17.85 17.28 -15.24
CA SER A 191 -17.73 16.20 -14.24
C SER A 191 -16.29 15.69 -14.08
N TYR A 192 -15.96 15.19 -12.88
CA TYR A 192 -14.68 14.53 -12.61
C TYR A 192 -14.42 13.33 -13.54
N GLN A 193 -15.46 12.54 -13.87
CA GLN A 193 -15.40 11.49 -14.89
C GLN A 193 -15.02 12.05 -16.27
N ASN A 194 -15.58 13.19 -16.66
CA ASN A 194 -15.24 13.84 -17.92
C ASN A 194 -13.78 14.32 -17.92
N PHE A 195 -13.29 14.87 -16.81
CA PHE A 195 -11.87 15.24 -16.67
C PHE A 195 -10.95 14.03 -16.89
N MET A 196 -11.17 12.93 -16.18
CA MET A 196 -10.38 11.69 -16.37
C MET A 196 -10.43 11.19 -17.82
N ASN A 197 -11.63 11.08 -18.40
CA ASN A 197 -11.80 10.59 -19.77
C ASN A 197 -11.14 11.50 -20.81
N THR A 198 -11.09 12.81 -20.57
CA THR A 198 -10.51 13.77 -21.52
C THR A 198 -8.99 13.84 -21.39
N GLN A 199 -8.48 13.78 -20.16
CA GLN A 199 -7.07 14.05 -19.90
C GLN A 199 -6.19 12.80 -19.85
N LEU A 200 -6.73 11.66 -19.39
CA LEU A 200 -5.95 10.45 -19.14
C LEU A 200 -6.13 9.39 -20.24
N TYR A 201 -7.38 9.09 -20.62
CA TYR A 201 -7.69 8.02 -21.59
C TYR A 201 -6.95 8.15 -22.94
N PRO A 202 -6.96 9.30 -23.63
CA PRO A 202 -6.37 9.41 -24.98
C PRO A 202 -4.86 9.16 -25.01
N LYS A 203 -4.19 9.26 -23.86
CA LYS A 203 -2.74 9.13 -23.74
C LYS A 203 -2.28 7.78 -23.19
N THR A 204 -3.16 7.06 -22.48
CA THR A 204 -2.80 5.85 -21.71
C THR A 204 -3.69 4.64 -22.00
N GLY A 205 -4.85 4.84 -22.61
CA GLY A 205 -5.88 3.82 -22.76
C GLY A 205 -6.58 3.44 -21.45
N ILE A 206 -6.26 4.11 -20.32
CA ILE A 206 -6.93 3.85 -19.04
C ILE A 206 -8.39 4.29 -19.15
N THR A 207 -9.28 3.33 -18.93
CA THR A 207 -10.74 3.51 -18.95
C THR A 207 -11.36 3.03 -17.64
N GLY A 208 -12.57 3.51 -17.36
CA GLY A 208 -13.41 3.04 -16.27
C GLY A 208 -14.47 4.07 -15.89
N LEU A 209 -15.21 3.76 -14.83
CA LEU A 209 -16.33 4.54 -14.35
C LEU A 209 -16.15 4.86 -12.87
N TRP A 210 -16.26 6.14 -12.52
CA TRP A 210 -16.48 6.60 -11.16
C TRP A 210 -17.97 6.53 -10.86
N TYR A 211 -18.32 5.72 -9.88
CA TYR A 211 -19.68 5.60 -9.34
C TYR A 211 -19.61 5.72 -7.82
N ASP A 212 -20.39 6.66 -7.27
CA ASP A 212 -20.38 6.97 -5.83
C ASP A 212 -18.96 7.11 -5.26
N GLY A 213 -18.14 7.94 -5.92
CA GLY A 213 -16.77 8.23 -5.50
C GLY A 213 -15.77 7.07 -5.61
N VAL A 214 -16.17 5.90 -6.16
CA VAL A 214 -15.33 4.71 -6.31
C VAL A 214 -15.09 4.41 -7.79
N MET A 215 -13.83 4.08 -8.14
CA MET A 215 -13.44 3.70 -9.48
C MET A 215 -13.77 2.23 -9.77
N TYR A 216 -14.36 1.97 -10.93
CA TYR A 216 -14.63 0.65 -11.49
C TYR A 216 -13.92 0.51 -12.84
N SER A 217 -13.20 -0.60 -13.05
CA SER A 217 -12.55 -0.86 -14.34
C SER A 217 -12.30 -2.34 -14.58
N LYS A 218 -11.81 -2.66 -15.79
CA LYS A 218 -11.13 -3.92 -16.07
C LYS A 218 -9.80 -4.03 -15.29
N PRO A 219 -9.33 -5.24 -14.94
CA PRO A 219 -8.05 -5.47 -14.25
C PRO A 219 -6.84 -4.83 -14.95
N ARG A 220 -6.79 -4.94 -16.29
CA ARG A 220 -5.73 -4.34 -17.09
C ARG A 220 -5.67 -2.81 -17.02
N ASN A 221 -6.77 -2.11 -16.76
CA ASN A 221 -6.74 -0.65 -16.54
C ASN A 221 -6.06 -0.27 -15.21
N MET A 222 -6.23 -1.09 -14.17
CA MET A 222 -5.52 -0.92 -12.90
C MET A 222 -4.03 -1.19 -13.08
N ALA A 223 -3.68 -2.22 -13.85
CA ALA A 223 -2.29 -2.51 -14.22
C ALA A 223 -1.66 -1.36 -15.05
N ARG A 224 -2.40 -0.76 -16.00
CA ARG A 224 -1.95 0.43 -16.75
C ARG A 224 -1.67 1.60 -15.80
N PHE A 225 -2.56 1.87 -14.87
CA PHE A 225 -2.33 2.94 -13.88
C PHE A 225 -1.08 2.66 -13.02
N GLY A 226 -0.92 1.42 -12.55
CA GLY A 226 0.29 1.03 -11.82
C GLY A 226 1.57 1.21 -12.66
N LEU A 227 1.54 0.86 -13.95
CA LEU A 227 2.66 1.04 -14.88
C LEU A 227 3.00 2.52 -15.13
N LEU A 228 1.98 3.36 -15.31
CA LEU A 228 2.15 4.81 -15.45
C LEU A 228 2.87 5.40 -14.24
N MET A 229 2.43 4.99 -13.06
CA MET A 229 2.97 5.45 -11.79
C MET A 229 4.39 4.90 -11.55
N SER A 230 4.66 3.64 -11.89
CA SER A 230 6.01 3.06 -11.79
C SER A 230 7.02 3.74 -12.72
N ASN A 231 6.54 4.33 -13.82
CA ASN A 231 7.37 5.09 -14.76
C ASN A 231 7.21 6.60 -14.58
N ASN A 232 6.97 7.04 -13.34
CA ASN A 232 7.06 8.44 -12.93
C ASN A 232 6.20 9.40 -13.78
N GLY A 233 4.95 9.02 -14.03
CA GLY A 233 3.99 9.83 -14.79
C GLY A 233 4.25 9.86 -16.29
N VAL A 234 5.15 9.03 -16.82
CA VAL A 234 5.47 8.93 -18.24
C VAL A 234 4.85 7.68 -18.85
N TRP A 235 4.07 7.85 -19.92
CA TRP A 235 3.53 6.77 -20.74
C TRP A 235 4.26 6.73 -22.08
N LYS A 236 5.08 5.72 -22.30
CA LYS A 236 5.98 5.63 -23.47
C LYS A 236 6.87 6.88 -23.55
N ASP A 237 6.67 7.72 -24.57
CA ASP A 237 7.46 8.95 -24.80
C ASP A 237 6.72 10.21 -24.31
N GLN A 238 5.53 10.05 -23.73
CA GLN A 238 4.67 11.16 -23.32
C GLN A 238 4.68 11.35 -21.80
N LYS A 239 5.05 12.55 -21.36
CA LYS A 239 4.81 12.99 -19.98
C LYS A 239 3.32 13.24 -19.80
N ILE A 240 2.66 12.39 -19.02
CA ILE A 240 1.25 12.54 -18.68
C ILE A 240 1.08 13.56 -17.57
N LEU A 241 2.02 13.55 -16.63
CA LEU A 241 2.25 14.56 -15.60
C LEU A 241 3.75 14.88 -15.59
N SER A 242 4.12 16.13 -15.80
CA SER A 242 5.52 16.59 -15.89
C SER A 242 6.05 17.13 -14.56
N ASP A 243 5.18 17.58 -13.66
CA ASP A 243 5.52 18.04 -12.30
C ASP A 243 6.16 16.92 -11.45
N GLN A 244 7.49 16.93 -11.40
CA GLN A 244 8.29 15.92 -10.69
C GLN A 244 8.26 16.12 -9.18
N ASP A 245 8.11 17.36 -8.72
CA ASP A 245 8.04 17.66 -7.29
C ASP A 245 6.72 17.13 -6.72
N TYR A 246 5.61 17.32 -7.45
CA TYR A 246 4.32 16.73 -7.08
C TYR A 246 4.35 15.19 -7.14
N LEU A 247 4.89 14.59 -8.21
CA LEU A 247 5.03 13.13 -8.31
C LEU A 247 5.88 12.56 -7.17
N SER A 248 6.96 13.24 -6.78
CA SER A 248 7.77 12.86 -5.63
C SER A 248 6.97 12.98 -4.33
N ALA A 249 6.25 14.09 -4.12
CA ALA A 249 5.41 14.30 -2.94
C ALA A 249 4.32 13.22 -2.79
N MET A 250 3.79 12.68 -3.89
CA MET A 250 2.83 11.57 -3.84
C MET A 250 3.38 10.32 -3.16
N ILE A 251 4.68 10.03 -3.32
CA ILE A 251 5.32 8.78 -2.89
C ILE A 251 6.41 8.99 -1.81
N THR A 252 6.43 10.15 -1.18
CA THR A 252 7.24 10.45 0.02
C THR A 252 6.33 10.85 1.18
N PRO A 253 6.76 10.73 2.45
CA PRO A 253 5.94 11.12 3.60
C PRO A 253 5.40 12.54 3.46
N SER A 254 4.08 12.71 3.42
CA SER A 254 3.43 14.01 3.20
C SER A 254 3.28 14.84 4.47
N GLN A 255 3.54 14.23 5.63
CA GLN A 255 3.49 14.84 6.95
C GLN A 255 4.32 13.98 7.94
N HIS A 256 4.50 14.47 9.18
CA HIS A 256 5.34 13.83 10.20
C HIS A 256 4.61 12.89 11.18
N LEU A 257 3.27 12.90 11.16
CA LEU A 257 2.33 12.13 12.00
C LEU A 257 2.25 10.63 11.60
N ASN A 258 1.96 10.34 10.33
CA ASN A 258 1.98 8.99 9.75
C ASN A 258 3.02 8.94 8.63
N LYS A 259 4.24 8.49 8.96
CA LYS A 259 5.36 8.47 8.02
C LYS A 259 5.12 7.54 6.82
N SER A 260 4.31 6.50 7.00
CA SER A 260 3.94 5.55 5.93
C SER A 260 2.83 6.04 5.00
N TYR A 261 2.61 7.35 4.88
CA TYR A 261 1.56 7.93 4.03
C TYR A 261 2.07 9.13 3.21
N GLY A 262 1.86 9.09 1.89
CA GLY A 262 2.14 10.18 0.96
C GLY A 262 0.89 11.00 0.63
N LEU A 263 0.72 11.42 -0.63
CA LEU A 263 -0.53 12.02 -1.10
C LEU A 263 -1.45 10.91 -1.63
N LEU A 264 -2.33 10.42 -0.76
CA LEU A 264 -3.23 9.28 -0.99
C LEU A 264 -2.58 7.92 -1.31
N TRP A 265 -1.26 7.80 -1.12
CA TRP A 265 -0.49 6.56 -1.26
C TRP A 265 0.01 6.03 0.08
N TRP A 266 0.07 4.71 0.21
CA TRP A 266 0.72 4.03 1.33
C TRP A 266 2.18 3.73 0.99
N LEU A 267 3.08 4.02 1.93
CA LEU A 267 4.52 3.91 1.74
C LEU A 267 5.08 2.81 2.65
N ASN A 268 5.84 1.87 2.09
CA ASN A 268 6.59 0.89 2.87
C ASN A 268 7.98 1.46 3.24
N GLY A 269 8.71 0.71 4.07
CA GLY A 269 10.09 1.01 4.45
C GLY A 269 10.27 2.15 5.45
N GLN A 270 9.18 2.79 5.87
CA GLN A 270 9.21 3.87 6.86
C GLN A 270 9.31 3.30 8.27
N GLU A 271 9.88 4.09 9.20
CA GLU A 271 10.09 3.67 10.60
C GLU A 271 8.80 3.50 11.41
N SER A 272 7.70 4.11 10.95
CA SER A 272 6.40 4.02 11.62
C SER A 272 5.22 4.17 10.67
N PHE A 273 4.07 3.65 11.10
CA PHE A 273 2.79 3.84 10.44
C PHE A 273 1.65 4.05 11.43
N MET A 274 0.58 4.68 10.96
CA MET A 274 -0.73 4.69 11.61
C MET A 274 -1.74 3.91 10.77
N LEU A 275 -2.75 3.34 11.44
CA LEU A 275 -3.86 2.66 10.79
C LEU A 275 -5.10 3.56 10.76
N PRO A 276 -6.01 3.39 9.78
CA PRO A 276 -7.30 4.06 9.76
C PRO A 276 -8.10 3.79 11.02
N ASN A 277 -8.87 4.79 11.44
CA ASN A 277 -9.66 4.79 12.68
C ASN A 277 -8.81 4.55 13.95
N SER A 278 -7.50 4.83 13.89
CA SER A 278 -6.59 4.71 15.01
C SER A 278 -5.69 5.94 15.09
N GLN A 279 -5.34 6.33 16.30
CA GLN A 279 -4.30 7.34 16.57
C GLN A 279 -3.01 6.70 17.11
N ILE A 280 -2.96 5.38 17.17
CA ILE A 280 -1.79 4.63 17.61
C ILE A 280 -0.73 4.67 16.50
N VAL A 281 0.49 5.02 16.88
CA VAL A 281 1.68 4.94 16.04
C VAL A 281 2.38 3.60 16.28
N PHE A 282 2.57 2.83 15.22
CA PHE A 282 3.29 1.56 15.26
C PHE A 282 4.71 1.78 14.77
N ASN A 283 5.71 1.45 15.59
CA ASN A 283 7.13 1.63 15.27
C ASN A 283 7.67 0.40 14.51
N ASN A 284 7.19 0.21 13.28
CA ASN A 284 7.65 -0.81 12.35
C ASN A 284 7.33 -0.36 10.91
N THR A 285 7.81 -1.08 9.91
CA THR A 285 7.42 -0.89 8.51
C THR A 285 6.01 -1.45 8.25
N LEU A 286 5.30 -0.84 7.28
CA LEU A 286 3.92 -1.16 6.94
C LEU A 286 3.72 -2.63 6.51
N ILE A 287 4.57 -3.12 5.60
CA ILE A 287 4.52 -4.46 5.02
C ILE A 287 5.93 -5.08 5.11
N PRO A 288 6.32 -5.66 6.27
CA PRO A 288 7.66 -6.18 6.49
C PRO A 288 8.17 -7.21 5.47
N ASN A 289 7.26 -7.98 4.84
CA ASN A 289 7.65 -8.96 3.84
C ASN A 289 7.83 -8.38 2.43
N ALA A 290 7.42 -7.13 2.20
CA ALA A 290 7.62 -6.45 0.92
C ALA A 290 8.97 -5.71 0.89
N PRO A 291 9.57 -5.47 -0.29
CA PRO A 291 10.72 -4.58 -0.44
C PRO A 291 10.48 -3.21 0.20
N ALA A 292 11.51 -2.62 0.80
CA ALA A 292 11.39 -1.37 1.56
C ALA A 292 10.96 -0.18 0.69
N ASP A 293 11.31 -0.19 -0.60
CA ASP A 293 10.92 0.84 -1.57
C ASP A 293 9.52 0.59 -2.19
N THR A 294 8.76 -0.37 -1.67
CA THR A 294 7.38 -0.62 -2.13
C THR A 294 6.47 0.55 -1.72
N TRP A 295 5.64 0.99 -2.64
CA TRP A 295 4.51 1.89 -2.34
C TRP A 295 3.25 1.38 -3.03
N CYS A 296 2.10 1.70 -2.44
CA CYS A 296 0.88 0.97 -2.77
C CYS A 296 -0.44 1.73 -2.60
N GLY A 297 -1.39 1.37 -3.45
CA GLY A 297 -2.80 1.70 -3.30
C GLY A 297 -3.51 0.55 -2.59
N LEU A 298 -4.02 0.81 -1.38
CA LEU A 298 -4.69 -0.20 -0.56
C LEU A 298 -6.19 0.10 -0.45
N GLY A 299 -7.00 -0.83 -0.94
CA GLY A 299 -8.46 -0.77 -0.96
C GLY A 299 -9.11 -1.85 -0.11
N LYS A 300 -10.32 -1.57 0.38
CA LYS A 300 -11.20 -2.54 1.06
C LYS A 300 -11.34 -3.83 0.25
N ASN A 301 -11.49 -4.96 0.94
CA ASN A 301 -11.54 -6.30 0.34
C ASN A 301 -10.27 -6.61 -0.47
N ASP A 302 -9.15 -6.04 -0.08
CA ASP A 302 -7.85 -6.20 -0.69
C ASP A 302 -7.76 -5.85 -2.18
N GLN A 303 -8.32 -4.71 -2.59
CA GLN A 303 -7.96 -4.16 -3.90
C GLN A 303 -6.56 -3.56 -3.78
N LYS A 304 -5.59 -4.05 -4.55
CA LYS A 304 -4.18 -3.68 -4.37
C LYS A 304 -3.55 -3.19 -5.66
N ILE A 305 -2.72 -2.17 -5.53
CA ILE A 305 -1.70 -1.78 -6.50
C ILE A 305 -0.39 -1.72 -5.71
N TYR A 306 0.57 -2.58 -6.01
CA TYR A 306 1.93 -2.51 -5.47
C TYR A 306 2.88 -2.10 -6.58
N ILE A 307 3.79 -1.19 -6.26
CA ILE A 307 4.86 -0.77 -7.15
C ILE A 307 6.18 -0.94 -6.40
N VAL A 308 7.11 -1.66 -7.00
CA VAL A 308 8.46 -1.92 -6.47
C VAL A 308 9.49 -1.38 -7.46
N PRO A 309 9.93 -0.12 -7.30
CA PRO A 309 10.84 0.53 -8.25
C PRO A 309 12.15 -0.23 -8.44
N SER A 310 12.79 -0.69 -7.37
CA SER A 310 14.06 -1.44 -7.40
C SER A 310 14.00 -2.73 -8.22
N GLN A 311 12.79 -3.25 -8.44
CA GLN A 311 12.56 -4.47 -9.19
C GLN A 311 11.82 -4.21 -10.51
N ASN A 312 11.44 -2.98 -10.84
CA ASN A 312 10.55 -2.66 -11.97
C ASN A 312 9.31 -3.57 -12.02
N ILE A 313 8.72 -3.82 -10.84
CA ILE A 313 7.56 -4.69 -10.68
C ILE A 313 6.33 -3.85 -10.34
N VAL A 314 5.21 -4.17 -10.99
CA VAL A 314 3.88 -3.70 -10.63
C VAL A 314 2.99 -4.91 -10.40
N ILE A 315 2.31 -4.96 -9.27
CA ILE A 315 1.37 -6.04 -8.95
C ILE A 315 0.00 -5.42 -8.70
N ILE A 316 -1.04 -5.94 -9.35
CA ILE A 316 -2.42 -5.59 -9.01
C ILE A 316 -3.19 -6.83 -8.59
N ARG A 317 -4.12 -6.63 -7.65
CA ARG A 317 -5.05 -7.65 -7.20
C ARG A 317 -6.44 -7.04 -7.10
N MET A 318 -7.41 -7.68 -7.75
CA MET A 318 -8.83 -7.42 -7.58
C MET A 318 -9.50 -8.66 -7.01
N GLY A 319 -10.44 -8.51 -6.08
CA GLY A 319 -11.07 -9.67 -5.48
C GLY A 319 -12.12 -9.35 -4.43
N ASN A 320 -12.64 -10.43 -3.85
CA ASN A 320 -13.40 -10.39 -2.60
C ASN A 320 -12.44 -10.19 -1.41
N ASP A 321 -13.00 -10.12 -0.21
CA ASP A 321 -12.22 -9.99 1.02
C ASP A 321 -11.19 -11.12 1.16
N GLY A 322 -9.92 -10.74 1.34
CA GLY A 322 -8.77 -11.65 1.32
C GLY A 322 -8.47 -12.30 2.68
N GLY A 323 -9.26 -12.03 3.72
CA GLY A 323 -9.13 -12.66 5.04
C GLY A 323 -9.59 -11.75 6.17
N GLN A 324 -9.36 -12.14 7.43
CA GLN A 324 -9.85 -11.36 8.57
C GLN A 324 -9.24 -9.96 8.62
N VAL A 325 -10.07 -8.98 8.26
CA VAL A 325 -9.80 -7.55 8.28
C VAL A 325 -9.51 -7.10 9.72
N THR A 326 -8.32 -6.54 9.96
CA THR A 326 -8.03 -5.69 11.13
C THR A 326 -7.78 -4.26 10.64
N GLY A 327 -8.85 -3.55 10.29
CA GLY A 327 -8.71 -2.24 9.62
C GLY A 327 -8.21 -2.35 8.18
N THR A 328 -7.67 -1.27 7.60
CA THR A 328 -7.26 -1.26 6.17
C THR A 328 -5.99 -2.04 5.83
N LEU A 329 -5.22 -2.49 6.83
CA LEU A 329 -4.18 -3.50 6.64
C LEU A 329 -4.75 -4.85 7.04
N SER A 330 -5.17 -5.61 6.04
CA SER A 330 -5.45 -7.03 6.22
C SER A 330 -4.12 -7.78 6.43
N SER A 331 -4.17 -8.95 7.07
CA SER A 331 -3.02 -9.87 7.11
C SER A 331 -2.59 -10.34 5.71
N PHE A 332 -3.43 -10.12 4.70
CA PHE A 332 -3.21 -10.48 3.30
C PHE A 332 -1.90 -9.94 2.77
N ASP A 333 -1.51 -8.70 3.07
CA ASP A 333 -0.35 -8.06 2.44
C ASP A 333 0.95 -8.80 2.75
N ASN A 334 1.19 -9.09 4.03
CA ASN A 334 2.37 -9.86 4.43
C ASN A 334 2.32 -11.31 3.97
N LEU A 335 1.14 -11.93 3.92
CA LEU A 335 0.98 -13.31 3.43
C LEU A 335 1.20 -13.41 1.92
N LEU A 336 0.69 -12.46 1.14
CA LEU A 336 0.92 -12.38 -0.30
C LEU A 336 2.41 -12.20 -0.59
N TRP A 337 3.08 -11.27 0.10
CA TRP A 337 4.51 -11.05 -0.08
C TRP A 337 5.36 -12.26 0.36
N ASP A 338 4.95 -13.02 1.39
CA ASP A 338 5.59 -14.30 1.73
C ASP A 338 5.50 -15.30 0.57
N LYS A 339 4.34 -15.41 -0.09
CA LYS A 339 4.18 -16.26 -1.29
C LYS A 339 5.02 -15.77 -2.46
N ILE A 340 5.05 -14.47 -2.70
CA ILE A 340 5.85 -13.86 -3.79
C ILE A 340 7.36 -14.11 -3.56
N ASN A 341 7.83 -13.96 -2.32
CA ASN A 341 9.24 -14.19 -1.98
C ASN A 341 9.67 -15.66 -2.16
N LYS A 342 8.72 -16.59 -2.23
CA LYS A 342 8.92 -18.04 -2.42
C LYS A 342 8.69 -18.50 -3.87
N LEU A 343 8.60 -17.58 -4.84
CA LEU A 343 8.43 -17.93 -6.26
C LEU A 343 9.70 -18.52 -6.88
N ASN A 344 10.87 -18.11 -6.38
CA ASN A 344 12.16 -18.54 -6.92
C ASN A 344 12.42 -20.02 -6.66
N CYS A 345 13.17 -20.64 -7.56
CA CYS A 345 13.62 -22.01 -7.34
C CYS A 345 14.59 -22.08 -6.17
N SER A 346 14.17 -22.78 -5.12
CA SER A 346 15.12 -23.36 -4.17
C SER A 346 15.92 -24.40 -4.93
N SER A 347 17.22 -24.17 -5.11
CA SER A 347 18.14 -25.24 -5.49
C SER A 347 17.96 -26.34 -4.46
N SER A 348 17.41 -27.47 -4.88
CA SER A 348 17.26 -28.66 -4.05
C SER A 348 18.65 -29.26 -3.79
N LEU A 349 19.42 -28.60 -2.92
CA LEU A 349 20.12 -29.34 -1.90
C LEU A 349 19.09 -29.55 -0.80
N LEU A 350 18.99 -30.78 -0.31
CA LEU A 350 18.25 -31.14 0.89
C LEU A 350 18.82 -30.33 2.08
N ALA A 351 18.45 -29.06 2.17
CA ALA A 351 18.45 -28.33 3.40
C ALA A 351 17.03 -28.49 3.91
N GLU A 352 16.86 -29.33 4.92
CA GLU A 352 15.69 -29.27 5.79
C GLU A 352 15.48 -27.80 6.14
N SER A 353 14.43 -27.20 5.56
CA SER A 353 13.99 -25.88 5.96
C SER A 353 13.53 -26.01 7.40
N SER A 354 14.37 -25.58 8.34
CA SER A 354 13.96 -25.32 9.71
C SER A 354 13.04 -24.09 9.70
N GLU A 355 11.84 -24.23 9.15
CA GLU A 355 10.74 -23.32 9.48
C GLU A 355 10.55 -23.43 10.99
N ASN A 356 10.79 -22.32 11.69
CA ASN A 356 10.49 -22.19 13.10
C ASN A 356 8.96 -22.19 13.29
N ASP A 357 8.33 -23.35 13.20
CA ASP A 357 6.93 -23.56 13.58
C ASP A 357 6.81 -23.37 15.08
N PHE A 358 6.42 -22.16 15.51
CA PHE A 358 5.94 -21.92 16.87
C PHE A 358 4.42 -21.98 16.88
N ASN A 359 3.87 -22.93 17.60
CA ASN A 359 2.45 -22.99 17.92
C ASN A 359 2.22 -22.51 19.34
N LEU A 360 1.33 -21.53 19.48
CA LEU A 360 0.99 -20.90 20.74
C LEU A 360 -0.48 -21.19 21.08
N PHE A 361 -0.73 -21.87 22.20
CA PHE A 361 -2.06 -22.26 22.64
C PHE A 361 -2.32 -21.71 24.05
N PRO A 362 -3.17 -20.66 24.21
CA PRO A 362 -3.67 -20.32 25.53
C PRO A 362 -4.63 -21.43 25.99
N ASN A 363 -4.34 -22.07 27.12
CA ASN A 363 -5.24 -23.06 27.70
C ASN A 363 -6.02 -22.43 28.87
N PRO A 364 -7.33 -22.19 28.71
CA PRO A 364 -8.14 -21.57 29.75
C PRO A 364 -8.37 -22.46 30.98
N PHE A 365 -8.09 -23.77 30.90
CA PHE A 365 -8.26 -24.71 32.02
C PHE A 365 -7.10 -24.66 33.01
N ASP A 366 -5.85 -24.62 32.54
CA ASP A 366 -4.64 -24.53 33.38
C ASP A 366 -4.12 -23.09 33.56
N GLN A 367 -4.69 -22.14 32.83
CA GLN A 367 -4.31 -20.72 32.82
C GLN A 367 -2.88 -20.44 32.34
N LEU A 368 -2.32 -21.32 31.49
CA LEU A 368 -1.00 -21.18 30.90
C LEU A 368 -1.07 -20.87 29.40
N ILE A 369 0.00 -20.28 28.86
CA ILE A 369 0.26 -20.25 27.42
C ILE A 369 1.23 -21.39 27.11
N HIS A 370 0.78 -22.35 26.32
CA HIS A 370 1.64 -23.44 25.83
C HIS A 370 2.35 -23.00 24.57
N LEU A 371 3.66 -23.21 24.53
CA LEU A 371 4.52 -22.90 23.39
C LEU A 371 5.15 -24.19 22.88
N HIS A 372 4.80 -24.58 21.66
CA HIS A 372 5.40 -25.72 20.96
C HIS A 372 6.24 -25.19 19.80
N GLY A 373 7.56 -25.37 19.88
CA GLY A 373 8.50 -25.06 18.80
C GLY A 373 9.11 -26.33 18.20
N LYS A 374 9.33 -26.38 16.89
CA LYS A 374 10.13 -27.46 16.26
C LYS A 374 11.64 -27.36 16.55
N ASN A 375 12.13 -26.21 17.05
CA ASN A 375 13.55 -25.93 17.26
C ASN A 375 13.88 -25.53 18.71
N ALA A 376 15.17 -25.65 19.08
CA ALA A 376 15.68 -25.24 20.39
C ALA A 376 15.38 -23.76 20.68
N MET A 377 14.76 -23.47 21.83
CA MET A 377 14.31 -22.12 22.21
C MET A 377 15.43 -21.27 22.84
N GLU A 378 16.67 -21.62 22.54
CA GLU A 378 17.87 -21.05 23.16
C GLU A 378 18.14 -19.63 22.64
N GLY A 379 18.17 -18.67 23.56
CA GLY A 379 18.35 -17.24 23.27
C GLY A 379 17.20 -16.59 22.49
N LEU A 380 16.00 -17.17 22.57
CA LEU A 380 14.77 -16.51 22.15
C LEU A 380 14.15 -15.78 23.34
N THR A 381 13.62 -14.59 23.10
CA THR A 381 12.85 -13.83 24.08
C THR A 381 11.42 -13.67 23.60
N TYR A 382 10.48 -13.47 24.52
CA TYR A 382 9.13 -13.06 24.18
C TYR A 382 8.79 -11.71 24.79
N THR A 383 7.88 -11.00 24.13
CA THR A 383 7.23 -9.79 24.63
C THR A 383 5.74 -9.88 24.36
N MET A 384 4.93 -9.39 25.29
CA MET A 384 3.48 -9.33 25.17
C MET A 384 2.98 -7.93 25.49
N PHE A 385 2.17 -7.38 24.59
CA PHE A 385 1.57 -6.06 24.73
C PHE A 385 0.04 -6.17 24.78
N ASN A 386 -0.61 -5.31 25.56
CA ASN A 386 -2.06 -5.13 25.44
C ASN A 386 -2.39 -4.23 24.22
N ILE A 387 -3.68 -4.11 23.88
CA ILE A 387 -4.14 -3.23 22.79
C ILE A 387 -3.81 -1.74 22.97
N ASN A 388 -3.51 -1.30 24.18
CA ASN A 388 -3.10 0.07 24.48
C ASN A 388 -1.58 0.26 24.33
N GLY A 389 -0.85 -0.74 23.82
CA GLY A 389 0.61 -0.68 23.64
C GLY A 389 1.41 -0.79 24.94
N THR A 390 0.77 -1.11 26.08
CA THR A 390 1.47 -1.36 27.33
C THR A 390 2.06 -2.76 27.33
N MET A 391 3.35 -2.90 27.61
CA MET A 391 3.98 -4.20 27.80
C MET A 391 3.42 -4.83 29.08
N VAL A 392 2.84 -6.02 28.96
CA VAL A 392 2.22 -6.75 30.08
C VAL A 392 3.03 -7.97 30.50
N ALA A 393 3.94 -8.46 29.65
CA ALA A 393 4.89 -9.52 29.98
C ALA A 393 6.09 -9.52 29.03
N SER A 394 7.22 -10.03 29.52
CA SER A 394 8.40 -10.37 28.72
C SER A 394 9.24 -11.42 29.44
N GLY A 395 10.07 -12.16 28.72
CA GLY A 395 11.02 -13.09 29.32
C GLY A 395 11.79 -13.91 28.29
N ASP A 396 12.68 -14.76 28.78
CA ASP A 396 13.43 -15.72 27.97
C ASP A 396 12.62 -17.00 27.75
N LEU A 397 12.84 -17.66 26.60
CA LEU A 397 12.18 -18.91 26.24
C LEU A 397 13.10 -20.13 26.37
N GLU A 398 14.30 -19.97 26.92
CA GLU A 398 15.29 -21.03 27.05
C GLU A 398 14.78 -22.17 27.95
N GLY A 399 14.47 -23.32 27.33
CA GLY A 399 13.89 -24.47 28.02
C GLY A 399 12.43 -24.31 28.49
N VAL A 400 11.72 -23.27 28.05
CA VAL A 400 10.38 -22.90 28.56
C VAL A 400 9.26 -23.33 27.62
N ASN A 401 8.58 -24.44 27.90
CA ASN A 401 7.44 -24.89 27.08
C ASN A 401 6.08 -24.28 27.50
N THR A 402 6.03 -23.60 28.65
CA THR A 402 4.82 -22.96 29.19
C THR A 402 5.12 -21.60 29.79
N ILE A 403 4.21 -20.64 29.60
CA ILE A 403 4.33 -19.27 30.13
C ILE A 403 3.16 -18.99 31.08
N ASP A 404 3.47 -18.70 32.35
CA ASP A 404 2.51 -18.47 33.44
C ASP A 404 1.97 -17.02 33.51
N THR A 405 2.09 -16.25 32.43
CA THR A 405 1.55 -14.88 32.43
C THR A 405 0.06 -14.84 32.11
N TYR A 406 -0.51 -15.89 31.49
CA TYR A 406 -1.92 -15.90 31.13
C TYR A 406 -2.85 -15.81 32.35
N LYS A 407 -2.49 -16.40 33.49
CA LYS A 407 -3.20 -16.25 34.78
C LYS A 407 -3.39 -14.81 35.21
N HIS A 408 -2.39 -13.96 35.00
CA HIS A 408 -2.35 -12.57 35.48
C HIS A 408 -2.93 -11.55 34.50
N LEU A 409 -3.26 -11.96 33.26
CA LEU A 409 -3.87 -11.07 32.28
C LEU A 409 -5.30 -10.70 32.67
N LYS A 410 -5.70 -9.45 32.42
CA LYS A 410 -7.10 -9.04 32.44
C LYS A 410 -7.81 -9.59 31.19
N LYS A 411 -9.15 -9.54 31.16
CA LYS A 411 -9.89 -9.80 29.92
C LYS A 411 -9.50 -8.76 28.88
N GLY A 412 -9.24 -9.20 27.65
CA GLY A 412 -8.78 -8.32 26.59
C GLY A 412 -7.99 -9.02 25.50
N VAL A 413 -7.49 -8.19 24.57
CA VAL A 413 -6.67 -8.63 23.43
C VAL A 413 -5.22 -8.28 23.70
N TYR A 414 -4.34 -9.21 23.34
CA TYR A 414 -2.90 -9.12 23.55
C TYR A 414 -2.16 -9.51 22.27
N ILE A 415 -1.01 -8.89 22.03
CA ILE A 415 -0.08 -9.26 20.95
C ILE A 415 1.13 -9.91 21.59
N PHE A 416 1.34 -11.19 21.33
CA PHE A 416 2.51 -11.95 21.75
C PHE A 416 3.52 -11.99 20.61
N SER A 417 4.79 -11.69 20.86
CA SER A 417 5.86 -11.74 19.87
C SER A 417 7.08 -12.46 20.43
N ILE A 418 7.70 -13.33 19.63
CA ILE A 418 8.99 -13.96 19.91
C ILE A 418 10.05 -13.23 19.09
N LYS A 419 11.18 -12.93 19.73
CA LYS A 419 12.34 -12.28 19.12
C LYS A 419 13.56 -13.17 19.21
N ASN A 420 14.44 -13.06 18.22
CA ASN A 420 15.73 -13.74 18.24
C ASN A 420 16.77 -12.97 19.09
N LYS A 421 17.99 -13.51 19.19
CA LYS A 421 19.14 -12.91 19.92
C LYS A 421 19.46 -11.47 19.48
N ASN A 422 19.08 -11.07 18.27
CA ASN A 422 19.27 -9.71 17.74
C ASN A 422 18.05 -8.80 17.96
N SER A 423 17.12 -9.18 18.85
CA SER A 423 15.87 -8.47 19.12
C SER A 423 14.93 -8.32 17.92
N LYS A 424 15.14 -9.07 16.83
CA LYS A 424 14.26 -9.06 15.66
C LYS A 424 13.08 -9.99 15.91
N PRO A 425 11.82 -9.55 15.73
CA PRO A 425 10.67 -10.42 15.86
C PRO A 425 10.69 -11.50 14.77
N ILE A 426 10.52 -12.76 15.18
CA ILE A 426 10.48 -13.94 14.32
C ILE A 426 9.13 -14.65 14.34
N PHE A 427 8.29 -14.36 15.33
CA PHE A 427 6.92 -14.85 15.42
C PHE A 427 6.05 -13.81 16.11
N SER A 428 4.78 -13.70 15.73
CA SER A 428 3.79 -12.88 16.43
C SER A 428 2.41 -13.48 16.31
N LYS A 429 1.65 -13.49 17.40
CA LYS A 429 0.28 -14.01 17.44
C LYS A 429 -0.60 -13.15 18.33
N LYS A 430 -1.85 -12.93 17.88
CA LYS A 430 -2.90 -12.35 18.71
C LYS A 430 -3.41 -13.39 19.71
N LEU A 431 -3.51 -12.98 20.97
CA LEU A 431 -4.15 -13.72 22.04
C LEU A 431 -5.41 -12.97 22.49
N VAL A 432 -6.45 -13.72 22.80
CA VAL A 432 -7.70 -13.17 23.36
C VAL A 432 -7.95 -13.89 24.68
N LYS A 433 -8.03 -13.13 25.77
CA LYS A 433 -8.47 -13.63 27.07
C LYS A 433 -9.91 -13.18 27.30
N ASN A 434 -10.83 -14.15 27.33
CA ASN A 434 -12.27 -13.93 27.48
C ASN A 434 -12.74 -13.80 28.92
#